data_AF-A0A1C6FAK4-F1
#
_entry.id   AF-A0A1C6FAK4-F1
#
_cell.length_a   1.000
_cell.length_b   1.000
_cell.length_c   1.000
_cell.angle_alpha   90.00
_cell.angle_beta   90.00
_cell.angle_gamma   90.00
#
_symmetry.space_group_name_H-M   'P 1'
#
loop_
_entity.id
_entity.type
_entity.pdbx_description
1 polymer ?
#
loop_
_entity_poly.entity_id
_entity_poly.type
_entity_poly.pdbx_seq_one_letter_code
_entity_poly.pdbx_strand_id
1 'polypeptide(L)'
;MGAESVAGAKTHEQAVAAIQNGEFFFSYSENGDVVVEYDINSLTSFTDRKDKSYSKNRVLRVFDSFAESIRLNFPPNKYSNNENGWDIMDGMGRSILKQFFDAGAIRNVDYDSDFAVVRGESKGDSTYFNVGIQPVDSAEKLYFTVKTR
;
A
#
# COMPACT_ATOMS: atom_id res chain seq x y z
N MET A 1 1.64 -31.40 3.56
CA MET A 1 2.30 -31.17 4.86
C MET A 1 2.93 -29.79 4.83
N GLY A 2 2.94 -29.08 5.96
CA GLY A 2 3.52 -27.74 6.08
C GLY A 2 5.01 -27.78 6.45
N ALA A 3 5.59 -26.64 6.83
CA ALA A 3 6.95 -26.60 7.35
C ALA A 3 7.03 -27.27 8.74
N GLU A 4 8.03 -28.11 8.97
CA GLU A 4 8.18 -28.92 10.19
C GLU A 4 9.28 -28.39 11.12
N SER A 5 10.20 -27.56 10.62
CA SER A 5 11.27 -26.96 11.44
C SER A 5 11.80 -25.65 10.87
N VAL A 6 12.45 -24.86 11.73
CA VAL A 6 13.16 -23.63 11.36
C VAL A 6 14.67 -23.90 11.36
N ALA A 7 15.29 -23.79 10.19
CA ALA A 7 16.75 -23.83 10.09
C ALA A 7 17.36 -22.58 10.73
N GLY A 8 18.26 -22.76 11.70
CA GLY A 8 18.92 -21.63 12.37
C GLY A 8 17.97 -20.78 13.21
N ALA A 9 17.11 -21.42 14.02
CA ALA A 9 16.19 -20.72 14.91
C ALA A 9 16.91 -19.68 15.77
N LYS A 10 16.40 -18.43 15.73
CA LYS A 10 16.98 -17.30 16.45
C LYS A 10 16.58 -17.34 17.92
N THR A 11 17.48 -16.93 18.82
CA THR A 11 17.11 -16.57 20.20
C THR A 11 16.24 -15.32 20.23
N HIS A 12 15.67 -14.97 21.38
CA HIS A 12 14.90 -13.73 21.53
C HIS A 12 15.72 -12.49 21.13
N GLU A 13 16.97 -12.39 21.60
CA GLU A 13 17.85 -11.26 21.30
C GLU A 13 18.18 -11.18 19.81
N GLN A 14 18.43 -12.33 19.18
CA GLN A 14 18.68 -12.42 17.74
C GLN A 14 17.44 -12.07 16.92
N ALA A 15 16.25 -12.47 17.38
CA ALA A 15 14.97 -12.15 16.75
C ALA A 15 14.71 -10.64 16.81
N VAL A 16 14.90 -10.01 17.98
CA VAL A 16 14.76 -8.55 18.14
C VAL A 16 15.73 -7.80 17.22
N ALA A 17 17.00 -8.22 17.16
CA ALA A 17 17.99 -7.61 16.27
C ALA A 17 17.60 -7.79 14.79
N ALA A 18 17.15 -8.98 14.40
CA ALA A 18 16.69 -9.27 13.04
C ALA A 18 15.51 -8.38 12.62
N ILE A 19 14.52 -8.19 13.51
CA ILE A 19 13.38 -7.29 13.28
C ILE A 19 13.85 -5.85 13.07
N GLN A 20 14.77 -5.36 13.91
CA GLN A 20 15.34 -4.02 13.78
C GLN A 20 16.14 -3.83 12.48
N ASN A 21 16.74 -4.90 11.98
CA ASN A 21 17.49 -4.94 10.71
C ASN A 21 16.60 -5.16 9.48
N GLY A 22 15.27 -5.26 9.63
CA GLY A 22 14.36 -5.46 8.51
C GLY A 22 14.45 -6.88 7.90
N GLU A 23 14.84 -7.86 8.70
CA GLU A 23 14.94 -9.25 8.25
C GLU A 23 13.57 -9.95 8.33
N PHE A 24 13.21 -10.62 7.24
CA PHE A 24 12.11 -11.58 7.23
C PHE A 24 12.65 -12.95 7.66
N PHE A 25 12.07 -13.56 8.70
CA PHE A 25 12.48 -14.88 9.18
C PHE A 25 11.32 -15.65 9.81
N PHE A 26 11.54 -16.95 9.99
CA PHE A 26 10.60 -17.86 10.62
C PHE A 26 10.96 -18.12 12.08
N SER A 27 9.96 -18.37 12.91
CA SER A 27 10.08 -18.72 14.31
C SER A 27 9.08 -19.83 14.65
N TYR A 28 9.05 -20.26 15.92
CA TYR A 28 8.05 -21.18 16.43
C TYR A 28 6.99 -20.41 17.22
N SER A 29 5.71 -20.71 16.96
CA SER A 29 4.60 -20.22 17.78
C SER A 29 4.61 -20.83 19.18
N GLU A 30 3.77 -20.34 20.09
CA GLU A 30 3.57 -20.96 21.41
C GLU A 30 3.13 -22.43 21.31
N ASN A 31 2.46 -22.81 20.21
CA ASN A 31 2.00 -24.17 19.94
C ASN A 31 3.08 -25.04 19.24
N GLY A 32 4.26 -24.48 18.94
CA GLY A 32 5.35 -25.17 18.26
C GLY A 32 5.24 -25.20 16.72
N ASP A 33 4.31 -24.47 16.13
CA ASP A 33 4.16 -24.37 14.67
C ASP A 33 5.20 -23.42 14.07
N VAL A 34 5.70 -23.72 12.87
CA VAL A 34 6.56 -22.78 12.12
C VAL A 34 5.72 -21.62 11.60
N VAL A 35 6.05 -20.40 12.03
CA VAL A 35 5.35 -19.18 11.67
C VAL A 35 6.30 -18.09 11.17
N VAL A 36 5.76 -17.09 10.48
CA VAL A 36 6.48 -15.85 10.18
C VAL A 36 6.44 -14.97 11.42
N GLU A 37 7.59 -14.53 11.92
CA GLU A 37 7.66 -13.67 13.12
C GLU A 37 7.04 -12.30 12.84
N TYR A 38 7.49 -11.62 11.78
CA TYR A 38 6.92 -10.36 11.30
C TYR A 38 6.93 -10.30 9.77
N ASP A 39 5.82 -9.82 9.20
CA ASP A 39 5.69 -9.56 7.78
C ASP A 39 6.23 -8.16 7.41
N ILE A 40 7.56 -8.05 7.45
CA ILE A 40 8.32 -6.82 7.20
C ILE A 40 9.26 -6.94 6.00
N ASN A 41 9.76 -5.82 5.49
CA ASN A 41 10.80 -5.75 4.46
C ASN A 41 12.09 -5.12 4.99
N SER A 42 13.09 -5.04 4.12
CA SER A 42 14.43 -4.55 4.40
C SER A 42 14.54 -3.03 4.62
N LEU A 43 13.43 -2.27 4.60
CA LEU A 43 13.46 -0.85 4.89
C LEU A 43 13.69 -0.60 6.39
N THR A 44 14.88 -0.11 6.72
CA THR A 44 15.28 0.24 8.10
C THR A 44 15.61 1.72 8.28
N SER A 45 15.75 2.46 7.18
CA SER A 45 16.03 3.91 7.18
C SER A 45 14.76 4.69 6.87
N PHE A 46 14.26 5.43 7.86
CA PHE A 46 13.00 6.17 7.76
C PHE A 46 13.23 7.66 7.54
N THR A 47 12.30 8.30 6.84
CA THR A 47 12.29 9.74 6.55
C THR A 47 10.88 10.27 6.71
N ASP A 48 10.70 11.59 6.71
CA ASP A 48 9.37 12.22 6.77
C ASP A 48 8.45 11.78 5.60
N ARG A 49 9.01 11.35 4.47
CA ARG A 49 8.26 10.86 3.31
C ARG A 49 8.01 9.34 3.33
N LYS A 50 8.80 8.59 4.09
CA LYS A 50 8.74 7.13 4.22
C LYS A 50 8.98 6.76 5.66
N ASP A 51 7.90 6.76 6.42
CA ASP A 51 7.90 6.42 7.83
C ASP A 51 8.06 4.90 8.05
N LYS A 52 7.99 4.48 9.31
CA LYS A 52 8.06 3.07 9.70
C LYS A 52 6.94 2.21 9.10
N SER A 53 5.80 2.80 8.75
CA SER A 53 4.68 2.06 8.16
C SER A 53 5.07 1.41 6.82
N TYR A 54 6.03 2.01 6.08
CA TYR A 54 6.58 1.44 4.83
C TYR A 54 7.42 0.17 5.04
N SER A 55 7.87 -0.15 6.27
CA SER A 55 8.57 -1.41 6.52
C SER A 55 7.60 -2.59 6.67
N LYS A 56 6.29 -2.34 6.79
CA LYS A 56 5.25 -3.38 6.90
C LYS A 56 4.75 -3.78 5.52
N ASN A 57 4.90 -5.06 5.14
CA ASN A 57 4.48 -5.50 3.82
C ASN A 57 2.97 -5.42 3.60
N ARG A 58 2.16 -5.59 4.67
CA ARG A 58 0.72 -5.42 4.59
C ARG A 58 0.31 -4.02 4.14
N VAL A 59 1.02 -2.98 4.59
CA VAL A 59 0.79 -1.58 4.19
C VAL A 59 1.11 -1.42 2.71
N LEU A 60 2.28 -1.92 2.27
CA LEU A 60 2.68 -1.84 0.86
C LEU A 60 1.73 -2.60 -0.06
N ARG A 61 1.26 -3.79 0.33
CA ARG A 61 0.29 -4.56 -0.47
C ARG A 61 -1.00 -3.79 -0.73
N VAL A 62 -1.48 -3.00 0.23
CA VAL A 62 -2.66 -2.14 0.02
C VAL A 62 -2.36 -1.06 -1.02
N PHE A 63 -1.15 -0.47 -1.00
CA PHE A 63 -0.77 0.59 -1.93
C PHE A 63 -0.61 0.06 -3.34
N ASP A 64 0.11 -1.06 -3.47
CA ASP A 64 0.33 -1.72 -4.75
C ASP A 64 -1.01 -2.13 -5.38
N SER A 65 -1.91 -2.69 -4.58
CA SER A 65 -3.25 -3.07 -5.01
C SER A 65 -4.11 -1.87 -5.41
N PHE A 66 -4.04 -0.76 -4.66
CA PHE A 66 -4.77 0.46 -5.00
C PHE A 66 -4.24 1.11 -6.28
N ALA A 67 -2.92 1.22 -6.40
CA ALA A 67 -2.26 1.75 -7.58
C ALA A 67 -2.52 0.88 -8.82
N GLU A 68 -2.62 -0.44 -8.63
CA GLU A 68 -3.02 -1.36 -9.70
C GLU A 68 -4.48 -1.16 -10.10
N SER A 69 -5.39 -0.98 -9.14
CA SER A 69 -6.80 -0.66 -9.43
C SER A 69 -6.93 0.62 -10.26
N ILE A 70 -6.12 1.65 -9.97
CA ILE A 70 -6.05 2.87 -10.78
C ILE A 70 -5.59 2.54 -12.20
N ARG A 71 -4.47 1.81 -12.36
CA ARG A 71 -3.94 1.45 -13.69
C ARG A 71 -4.94 0.64 -14.52
N LEU A 72 -5.65 -0.29 -13.91
CA LEU A 72 -6.65 -1.13 -14.57
C LEU A 72 -7.94 -0.36 -14.92
N ASN A 73 -8.37 0.58 -14.08
CA ASN A 73 -9.61 1.33 -14.31
C ASN A 73 -9.42 2.51 -15.26
N PHE A 74 -8.22 3.10 -15.27
CA PHE A 74 -7.83 4.26 -16.09
C PHE A 74 -6.69 3.94 -17.08
N PRO A 75 -6.87 2.92 -17.95
CA PRO A 75 -5.90 2.64 -19.01
C PRO A 75 -5.84 3.82 -20.00
N PRO A 76 -4.75 3.94 -20.76
CA PRO A 76 -4.60 5.00 -21.74
C PRO A 76 -5.73 5.07 -22.75
N ASN A 77 -6.01 6.29 -23.20
CA ASN A 77 -7.02 6.61 -24.22
C ASN A 77 -8.47 6.22 -23.88
N LYS A 78 -8.76 5.72 -22.68
CA LYS A 78 -10.12 5.42 -22.24
C LYS A 78 -10.91 6.66 -21.85
N TYR A 79 -10.24 7.64 -21.26
CA TYR A 79 -10.84 8.92 -20.85
C TYR A 79 -10.06 10.08 -21.46
N SER A 80 -10.76 11.16 -21.80
CA SER A 80 -10.12 12.37 -22.31
C SER A 80 -9.42 13.12 -21.19
N ASN A 81 -8.22 13.66 -21.48
CA ASN A 81 -7.53 14.58 -20.56
C ASN A 81 -8.11 16.00 -20.67
N ASN A 82 -9.35 16.15 -20.24
CA ASN A 82 -10.08 17.41 -20.14
C ASN A 82 -11.03 17.36 -18.94
N GLU A 83 -11.69 18.48 -18.63
CA GLU A 83 -12.57 18.63 -17.46
C GLU A 83 -13.58 17.48 -17.33
N ASN A 84 -14.33 17.17 -18.39
CA ASN A 84 -15.32 16.08 -18.37
C ASN A 84 -14.69 14.71 -18.07
N GLY A 85 -13.56 14.39 -18.70
CA GLY A 85 -12.88 13.11 -18.45
C GLY A 85 -12.27 13.03 -17.06
N TRP A 86 -11.73 14.14 -16.55
CA TRP A 86 -11.22 14.24 -15.18
C TRP A 86 -12.33 14.07 -14.14
N ASP A 87 -13.49 14.70 -14.33
CA ASP A 87 -14.62 14.57 -13.41
C ASP A 87 -15.16 13.12 -13.34
N ILE A 88 -15.20 12.43 -14.49
CA ILE A 88 -15.53 10.99 -14.53
C ILE A 88 -14.51 10.18 -13.73
N MET A 89 -13.22 10.45 -13.94
CA MET A 89 -12.14 9.74 -13.24
C MET A 89 -12.14 10.02 -11.73
N ASP A 90 -12.40 11.26 -11.30
CA ASP A 90 -12.58 11.62 -9.89
C ASP A 90 -13.74 10.81 -9.27
N GLY A 91 -14.90 10.72 -9.96
CA GLY A 91 -16.04 9.92 -9.52
C GLY A 91 -15.76 8.42 -9.40
N MET A 92 -15.01 7.87 -10.36
CA MET A 92 -14.57 6.48 -10.32
C MET A 92 -13.53 6.23 -9.23
N GLY A 93 -12.60 7.16 -9.01
CA GLY A 93 -11.61 7.09 -7.94
C GLY A 93 -12.25 7.04 -6.55
N ARG A 94 -13.29 7.84 -6.32
CA ARG A 94 -14.14 7.75 -5.12
C ARG A 94 -14.76 6.37 -4.95
N SER A 95 -15.19 5.75 -6.05
CA SER A 95 -15.73 4.40 -6.02
C SER A 95 -14.66 3.34 -5.68
N ILE A 96 -13.43 3.51 -6.16
CA ILE A 96 -12.29 2.63 -5.80
C ILE A 96 -11.95 2.79 -4.31
N LEU A 97 -11.89 4.03 -3.78
CA LEU A 97 -11.73 4.28 -2.35
C LEU A 97 -12.78 3.52 -1.53
N LYS A 98 -14.05 3.59 -1.97
CA LYS A 98 -15.15 2.93 -1.28
C LYS A 98 -14.99 1.41 -1.26
N GLN A 99 -14.56 0.80 -2.37
CA GLN A 99 -14.32 -0.64 -2.45
C GLN A 99 -13.25 -1.10 -1.43
N PHE A 100 -12.16 -0.36 -1.31
CA PHE A 100 -11.09 -0.68 -0.35
C PHE A 100 -11.52 -0.44 1.10
N PHE A 101 -12.35 0.57 1.34
CA PHE A 101 -12.94 0.82 2.65
C PHE A 101 -13.91 -0.29 3.07
N ASP A 102 -14.85 -0.65 2.20
CA ASP A 102 -15.84 -1.70 2.45
C ASP A 102 -15.16 -3.08 2.66
N ALA A 103 -14.04 -3.32 1.97
CA ALA A 103 -13.21 -4.52 2.15
C ALA A 103 -12.37 -4.51 3.45
N GLY A 104 -12.40 -3.43 4.24
CA GLY A 104 -11.61 -3.30 5.46
C GLY A 104 -10.11 -3.17 5.23
N ALA A 105 -9.68 -2.75 4.03
CA ALA A 105 -8.27 -2.57 3.70
C ALA A 105 -7.74 -1.19 4.17
N ILE A 106 -8.61 -0.17 4.12
CA ILE A 106 -8.30 1.22 4.51
C ILE A 106 -9.36 1.77 5.48
N ARG A 107 -9.01 2.84 6.19
CA ARG A 107 -9.88 3.56 7.15
C ARG A 107 -9.72 5.07 6.99
N ASN A 108 -10.57 5.85 7.68
CA ASN A 108 -10.51 7.32 7.70
C ASN A 108 -10.51 7.96 6.31
N VAL A 109 -11.39 7.47 5.43
CA VAL A 109 -11.48 7.92 4.04
C VAL A 109 -12.24 9.24 3.95
N ASP A 110 -11.62 10.22 3.31
CA ASP A 110 -12.24 11.46 2.85
C ASP A 110 -12.47 11.33 1.34
N TYR A 111 -13.71 11.04 0.95
CA TYR A 111 -14.05 10.83 -0.47
C TYR A 111 -13.89 12.08 -1.32
N ASP A 112 -13.82 13.27 -0.74
CA ASP A 112 -13.67 14.50 -1.51
C ASP A 112 -12.20 14.85 -1.77
N SER A 113 -11.28 14.45 -0.88
CA SER A 113 -9.85 14.82 -0.99
C SER A 113 -8.87 13.67 -1.16
N ASP A 114 -9.23 12.43 -0.81
CA ASP A 114 -8.28 11.29 -0.81
C ASP A 114 -7.99 10.73 -2.20
N PHE A 115 -8.71 11.19 -3.22
CA PHE A 115 -8.43 10.88 -4.62
C PHE A 115 -8.73 12.08 -5.49
N ALA A 116 -7.76 12.48 -6.31
CA ALA A 116 -7.98 13.53 -7.31
C ALA A 116 -7.07 13.35 -8.53
N VAL A 117 -7.59 13.63 -9.72
CA VAL A 117 -6.77 13.84 -10.91
C VAL A 117 -5.94 15.11 -10.76
N VAL A 118 -4.64 15.03 -11.07
CA VAL A 118 -3.74 16.19 -11.11
C VAL A 118 -3.90 16.87 -12.47
N ARG A 119 -4.92 17.73 -12.58
CA ARG A 119 -5.36 18.38 -13.84
C ARG A 119 -4.24 19.16 -14.54
N GLY A 120 -3.39 19.87 -13.78
CA GLY A 120 -2.28 20.67 -14.32
C GLY A 120 -1.14 19.86 -14.93
N GLU A 121 -1.01 18.58 -14.56
CA GLU A 121 0.06 17.68 -15.04
C GLU A 121 -0.43 16.66 -16.07
N SER A 122 -1.74 16.39 -16.07
CA SER A 122 -2.38 15.39 -16.93
C SER A 122 -2.59 15.95 -18.34
N LYS A 123 -1.93 15.36 -19.33
CA LYS A 123 -1.92 15.83 -20.72
C LYS A 123 -1.52 14.73 -21.70
N GLY A 124 -2.03 14.82 -22.92
CA GLY A 124 -1.82 13.80 -23.95
C GLY A 124 -2.25 12.43 -23.43
N ASP A 125 -1.35 11.46 -23.48
CA ASP A 125 -1.62 10.08 -23.06
C ASP A 125 -1.32 9.84 -21.56
N SER A 126 -0.80 10.85 -20.84
CA SER A 126 -0.43 10.72 -19.44
C SER A 126 -1.47 11.34 -18.50
N THR A 127 -1.95 10.56 -17.53
CA THR A 127 -2.83 11.03 -16.47
C THR A 127 -2.22 10.76 -15.11
N TYR A 128 -2.30 11.74 -14.21
CA TYR A 128 -1.71 11.69 -12.87
C TYR A 128 -2.81 11.76 -11.82
N PHE A 129 -2.66 10.99 -10.75
CA PHE A 129 -3.64 10.88 -9.68
C PHE A 129 -2.94 11.05 -8.33
N ASN A 130 -3.39 11.98 -7.51
CA ASN A 130 -3.01 12.06 -6.11
C ASN A 130 -3.96 11.19 -5.29
N VAL A 131 -3.37 10.38 -4.42
CA VAL A 131 -4.07 9.43 -3.57
C VAL A 131 -3.60 9.60 -2.14
N GLY A 132 -4.54 9.72 -1.19
CA GLY A 132 -4.30 9.69 0.24
C GLY A 132 -5.05 8.52 0.86
N ILE A 133 -4.36 7.50 1.38
CA ILE A 133 -5.02 6.36 2.02
C ILE A 133 -4.35 6.00 3.34
N GLN A 134 -5.16 5.54 4.29
CA GLN A 134 -4.68 5.02 5.57
C GLN A 134 -5.03 3.53 5.68
N PRO A 135 -4.07 2.62 5.40
CA PRO A 135 -4.26 1.19 5.64
C PRO A 135 -4.60 0.94 7.11
N VAL A 136 -5.40 -0.10 7.37
CA VAL A 136 -5.82 -0.44 8.74
C VAL A 136 -4.62 -0.65 9.68
N ASP A 137 -3.52 -1.20 9.16
CA ASP A 137 -2.26 -1.48 9.89
C ASP A 137 -1.24 -0.31 9.82
N SER A 138 -1.67 0.86 9.37
CA SER A 138 -0.88 2.10 9.40
C SER A 138 -1.41 3.05 10.48
N ALA A 139 -0.52 3.69 11.22
CA ALA A 139 -0.89 4.74 12.17
C ALA A 139 -1.26 6.04 11.45
N GLU A 140 -0.61 6.31 10.31
CA GLU A 140 -0.70 7.57 9.57
C GLU A 140 -1.43 7.38 8.22
N LYS A 141 -2.01 8.47 7.72
CA LYS A 141 -2.47 8.55 6.33
C LYS A 141 -1.27 8.84 5.44
N LEU A 142 -1.17 8.10 4.35
CA LEU A 142 -0.03 8.12 3.45
C LEU A 142 -0.47 8.60 2.07
N TYR A 143 0.37 9.40 1.44
CA TYR A 143 0.09 10.07 0.18
C TYR A 143 1.04 9.60 -0.91
N PHE A 144 0.51 9.31 -2.09
CA PHE A 144 1.29 8.94 -3.26
C PHE A 144 0.62 9.39 -4.56
N THR A 145 1.43 9.50 -5.60
CA THR A 145 0.97 9.83 -6.94
C THR A 145 1.07 8.60 -7.84
N VAL A 146 -0.01 8.28 -8.54
CA VAL A 146 -0.02 7.24 -9.57
C VAL A 146 -0.07 7.90 -10.94
N LYS A 147 0.72 7.40 -11.88
CA LYS A 147 0.69 7.81 -13.28
C LYS A 147 0.17 6.67 -14.14
N THR A 148 -0.78 6.95 -15.02
CA THR A 148 -1.15 6.07 -16.14
C THR A 148 -0.64 6.68 -17.46
N ARG A 149 -0.33 5.81 -18.42
CA ARG A 149 0.23 6.12 -19.75
C ARG A 149 -0.36 5.19 -20.77
#